data_AF-A0A9W9AE05-F1
#
_entry.id   AF-A0A9W9AE05-F1
#
_cell.length_a   1.000
_cell.length_b   1.000
_cell.length_c   1.000
_cell.angle_alpha   90.00
_cell.angle_beta   90.00
_cell.angle_gamma   90.00
#
_symmetry.space_group_name_H-M   'P 1'
#
loop_
_entity.id
_entity.type
_entity.pdbx_description
1 polymer ?
#
loop_
_entity_poly.entity_id
_entity_poly.type
_entity_poly.pdbx_seq_one_letter_code
_entity_poly.pdbx_strand_id
1 'polypeptide(L)'
;MRNPFLIIRFIFLSLLLFLNLLDLIFASWNASAAIHANIALPGASLFLVFNSVTSIFFLGLGLLELVAPNFAGTSVAFESGWSAVLSLSSIGSAIGVTISAAIFIRQTTESSVTASSFLLMPTTWLTSLTMLGYFFILFVSAMTHASFEEEIWTKPVCQVKWFGYTNSRLRSSDVSNPRELPGLENDSWARYLDGIESSGVRKARHPVPDPEKAPWAPTHVRRGRDSPFRSPIKREDSDNSDTSSDSSFSLGARDSAPLPPLPLNVQVKGGKSVAGSRFIERFRESQTLSRPTRPVIDFPHEVDDHDKPIPLTRLSQWIRADAIKAFSSRH
;
A
#
# COMPACT_ATOMS: atom_id res chain seq x y z
N MET A 1 -3.61 0.48 -0.48
CA MET A 1 -2.26 0.04 -0.93
C MET A 1 -1.54 -0.51 0.29
N ARG A 2 -0.79 -1.62 0.15
CA ARG A 2 -0.04 -2.23 1.26
C ARG A 2 1.12 -1.32 1.66
N ASN A 3 1.35 -1.13 2.97
CA ASN A 3 2.43 -0.29 3.47
C ASN A 3 3.79 -0.95 3.15
N PRO A 4 4.66 -0.34 2.32
CA PRO A 4 5.93 -0.96 1.91
C PRO A 4 6.89 -1.18 3.08
N PHE A 5 6.80 -0.37 4.15
CA PHE A 5 7.59 -0.56 5.36
C PHE A 5 7.32 -1.93 6.00
N LEU A 6 6.04 -2.31 6.09
CA LEU A 6 5.64 -3.59 6.68
C LEU A 6 6.09 -4.79 5.85
N ILE A 7 6.15 -4.63 4.52
CA ILE A 7 6.67 -5.66 3.63
C ILE A 7 8.18 -5.85 3.88
N ILE A 8 8.94 -4.76 3.94
CA ILE A 8 10.38 -4.80 4.23
C ILE A 8 10.62 -5.41 5.61
N ARG A 9 9.89 -4.97 6.64
CA ARG A 9 9.95 -5.55 7.99
C ARG A 9 9.70 -7.06 7.97
N PHE A 10 8.66 -7.52 7.29
CA PHE A 10 8.36 -8.95 7.20
C PHE A 10 9.47 -9.75 6.52
N ILE A 11 10.10 -9.20 5.47
CA ILE A 11 11.26 -9.81 4.81
C ILE A 11 12.43 -9.93 5.78
N PHE A 12 12.75 -8.87 6.54
CA PHE A 12 13.81 -8.90 7.54
C PHE A 12 13.53 -9.91 8.65
N LEU A 13 12.32 -9.92 9.23
CA LEU A 13 11.95 -10.86 10.28
C LEU A 13 12.02 -12.32 9.80
N SER A 14 11.57 -12.59 8.57
CA SER A 14 11.63 -13.93 7.96
C SER A 14 13.08 -14.37 7.72
N LEU A 15 13.91 -13.47 7.19
CA LEU A 15 15.34 -13.73 6.97
C LEU A 15 16.07 -13.98 8.29
N LEU A 16 15.82 -13.14 9.30
CA LEU A 16 16.39 -13.30 10.65
C LEU A 16 15.95 -14.61 11.30
N LEU A 17 14.69 -15.01 11.15
CA LEU A 17 14.20 -16.29 11.67
C LEU A 17 14.95 -17.45 11.03
N PHE A 18 15.11 -17.43 9.71
CA PHE A 18 15.84 -18.47 8.97
C PHE A 18 17.32 -18.53 9.39
N LEU A 19 17.99 -17.38 9.48
CA LEU A 19 19.40 -17.31 9.88
C LEU A 19 19.62 -17.77 11.33
N ASN A 20 18.73 -17.40 12.27
CA ASN A 20 18.81 -17.86 13.65
C ASN A 20 18.56 -19.37 13.79
N LEU A 21 17.70 -19.96 12.94
CA LEU A 21 17.53 -21.41 12.88
C LEU A 21 18.78 -22.10 12.36
N LEU A 22 19.45 -21.55 11.35
CA LEU A 22 20.74 -22.08 10.87
C LEU A 22 21.82 -21.99 11.94
N ASP A 23 21.93 -20.86 12.63
CA ASP A 23 22.89 -20.67 13.74
C ASP A 23 22.63 -21.70 14.86
N LEU A 24 21.36 -21.94 15.21
CA LEU A 24 20.98 -22.96 16.19
C LEU A 24 21.39 -24.37 15.74
N ILE A 25 21.15 -24.73 14.47
CA ILE A 25 21.52 -26.04 13.92
C ILE A 25 23.04 -26.21 13.90
N PHE A 26 23.78 -25.23 13.39
CA PHE A 26 25.24 -25.31 13.28
C PHE A 26 25.93 -25.27 14.63
N ALA A 27 25.44 -24.49 15.59
CA ALA A 27 25.99 -24.48 16.93
C ALA A 27 25.69 -25.78 17.68
N SER A 28 24.50 -26.36 17.50
CA SER A 28 24.16 -27.68 18.05
C SER A 28 25.03 -28.78 17.45
N TRP A 29 25.29 -28.73 16.13
CA TRP A 29 26.20 -29.67 15.47
C TRP A 29 27.64 -29.49 15.97
N ASN A 30 28.13 -28.26 16.07
CA ASN A 30 29.47 -27.98 16.59
C ASN A 30 29.64 -28.46 18.04
N ALA A 31 28.63 -28.24 18.89
CA ALA A 31 28.63 -28.73 20.27
C ALA A 31 28.66 -30.26 20.35
N SER A 32 27.81 -30.92 19.54
CA SER A 32 27.79 -32.39 19.46
C SER A 32 29.13 -32.96 18.99
N ALA A 33 29.72 -32.38 17.94
CA ALA A 33 31.02 -32.80 17.44
C ALA A 33 32.14 -32.61 18.47
N ALA A 34 32.14 -31.50 19.21
CA ALA A 34 33.11 -31.26 20.28
C ALA A 34 33.01 -32.29 21.42
N ILE A 35 31.78 -32.68 21.79
CA ILE A 35 31.54 -33.72 22.80
C ILE A 35 32.07 -35.08 22.32
N HIS A 36 31.80 -35.45 21.07
CA HIS A 36 32.29 -36.70 20.49
C HIS A 36 33.82 -36.75 20.39
N ALA A 37 34.46 -35.61 20.15
CA ALA A 37 35.92 -35.45 20.13
C ALA A 37 36.57 -35.44 21.53
N ASN A 38 35.79 -35.51 22.61
CA ASN A 38 36.22 -35.32 24.00
C ASN A 38 36.94 -33.97 24.24
N ILE A 39 36.55 -32.92 23.52
CA ILE A 39 37.09 -31.57 23.70
C ILE A 39 36.16 -30.78 24.61
N ALA A 40 36.73 -29.92 25.46
CA ALA A 40 35.95 -29.01 26.28
C ALA A 40 35.02 -28.15 25.41
N LEU A 41 33.73 -28.11 25.76
CA LEU A 41 32.73 -27.40 24.99
C LEU A 41 32.99 -25.88 25.01
N PRO A 42 33.04 -25.19 23.86
CA PRO A 42 33.19 -23.74 23.82
C PRO A 42 32.04 -23.05 24.51
N GLY A 43 32.37 -22.14 25.43
CA GLY A 43 31.37 -21.22 25.99
C GLY A 43 30.65 -20.40 24.91
N ALA A 44 31.34 -20.09 23.81
CA ALA A 44 30.77 -19.36 22.66
C ALA A 44 29.62 -20.12 21.99
N SER A 45 29.74 -21.44 21.81
CA SER A 45 28.68 -22.25 21.17
C SER A 45 27.43 -22.33 22.05
N LEU A 46 27.59 -22.47 23.37
CA LEU A 46 26.47 -22.44 24.33
C LEU A 46 25.78 -21.08 24.36
N PHE A 47 26.56 -20.00 24.43
CA PHE A 47 26.02 -18.64 24.41
C PHE A 47 25.25 -18.34 23.13
N LEU A 48 25.76 -18.81 21.99
CA LEU A 48 25.10 -18.65 20.70
C LEU A 48 23.78 -19.42 20.63
N VAL A 49 23.71 -20.67 21.11
CA VAL A 49 22.44 -21.42 21.21
C VAL A 49 21.41 -20.63 22.03
N PHE A 50 21.82 -20.10 23.19
CA PHE A 50 20.95 -19.27 24.02
C PHE A 50 20.49 -17.98 23.28
N ASN A 51 21.42 -17.29 22.61
CA ASN A 51 21.14 -16.08 21.85
C ASN A 51 20.18 -16.35 20.67
N SER A 52 20.35 -17.45 19.95
CA SER A 52 19.47 -17.85 18.85
C SER A 52 18.06 -18.21 19.34
N VAL A 53 17.92 -18.96 20.43
CA VAL A 53 16.61 -19.27 21.02
C VAL A 53 15.89 -18.00 21.48
N THR A 54 16.61 -17.12 22.18
CA THR A 54 16.08 -15.83 22.62
C THR A 54 15.65 -14.98 21.42
N SER A 55 16.44 -14.96 20.35
CA SER A 55 16.12 -14.24 19.11
C SER A 55 14.89 -14.81 18.42
N ILE A 56 14.78 -16.13 18.29
CA ILE A 56 13.59 -16.79 17.72
C ILE A 56 12.34 -16.43 18.52
N PHE A 57 12.43 -16.39 19.85
CA PHE A 57 11.31 -15.98 20.70
C PHE A 57 10.86 -14.53 20.42
N PHE A 58 11.77 -13.56 20.40
CA PHE A 58 11.42 -12.16 20.11
C PHE A 58 10.97 -11.94 18.66
N LEU A 59 11.56 -12.64 17.70
CA LEU A 59 11.09 -12.65 16.31
C LEU A 59 9.66 -13.22 16.22
N GLY A 60 9.36 -14.26 16.98
CA GLY A 60 8.02 -14.81 17.12
C GLY A 60 7.02 -13.78 17.67
N LEU A 61 7.41 -12.99 18.68
CA LEU A 61 6.59 -11.88 19.18
C LEU A 61 6.37 -10.79 18.12
N GLY A 62 7.38 -10.47 17.31
CA GLY A 62 7.25 -9.53 16.19
C GLY A 62 6.31 -10.04 15.09
N LEU A 63 6.31 -11.36 14.82
CA LEU A 63 5.41 -12.00 13.85
C LEU A 63 3.98 -12.20 14.39
N LEU A 64 3.80 -12.27 15.71
CA LEU A 64 2.49 -12.46 16.36
C LEU A 64 1.51 -11.34 16.01
N GLU A 65 2.00 -10.16 15.67
CA GLU A 65 1.20 -9.02 15.22
C GLU A 65 0.33 -9.35 13.99
N LEU A 66 0.75 -10.32 13.15
CA LEU A 66 -0.02 -10.79 12.00
C LEU A 66 -1.30 -11.53 12.42
N VAL A 67 -1.30 -12.13 13.60
CA VAL A 67 -2.43 -12.87 14.16
C VAL A 67 -3.23 -11.99 15.12
N ALA A 68 -2.54 -11.14 15.90
CA ALA A 68 -3.11 -10.29 16.93
C ALA A 68 -2.67 -8.81 16.74
N PRO A 69 -3.38 -8.01 15.92
CA PRO A 69 -2.97 -6.65 15.55
C PRO A 69 -3.00 -5.62 16.69
N ASN A 70 -3.52 -5.99 17.87
CA ASN A 70 -3.61 -5.14 19.05
C ASN A 70 -2.69 -5.60 20.19
N PHE A 71 -1.70 -6.44 19.89
CA PHE A 71 -0.77 -6.93 20.91
C PHE A 71 0.16 -5.80 21.36
N ALA A 72 0.13 -5.46 22.65
CA ALA A 72 0.95 -4.37 23.20
C ALA A 72 2.46 -4.60 23.10
N GLY A 73 2.89 -5.86 22.95
CA GLY A 73 4.30 -6.23 22.82
C GLY A 73 4.93 -5.94 21.46
N THR A 74 4.22 -5.26 20.53
CA THR A 74 4.78 -4.84 19.24
C THR A 74 4.98 -3.33 19.15
N SER A 75 5.05 -2.64 20.30
CA SER A 75 5.36 -1.20 20.32
C SER A 75 6.73 -0.93 19.70
N VAL A 76 6.85 0.20 18.99
CA VAL A 76 8.10 0.59 18.31
C VAL A 76 9.27 0.65 19.29
N ALA A 77 9.06 1.17 20.51
CA ALA A 77 10.10 1.23 21.54
C ALA A 77 10.55 -0.15 22.01
N PHE A 78 9.61 -1.06 22.26
CA PHE A 78 9.95 -2.42 22.67
C PHE A 78 10.71 -3.14 21.55
N GLU A 79 10.24 -2.99 20.31
CA GLU A 79 10.85 -3.64 19.16
C GLU A 79 12.25 -3.12 18.83
N SER A 80 12.43 -1.81 18.91
CA SER A 80 13.74 -1.18 18.82
C SER A 80 14.66 -1.58 19.97
N GLY A 81 14.13 -1.68 21.19
CA GLY A 81 14.89 -2.06 22.37
C GLY A 81 15.44 -3.48 22.31
N TRP A 82 14.59 -4.48 22.04
CA TRP A 82 15.06 -5.86 21.96
C TRP A 82 15.97 -6.07 20.75
N SER A 83 15.68 -5.42 19.62
CA SER A 83 16.55 -5.54 18.43
C SER A 83 17.94 -4.96 18.65
N ALA A 84 18.06 -3.83 19.37
CA ALA A 84 19.34 -3.25 19.76
C ALA A 84 20.16 -4.24 20.63
N VAL A 85 19.56 -4.76 21.69
CA VAL A 85 20.24 -5.67 22.62
C VAL A 85 20.67 -6.97 21.91
N LEU A 86 19.78 -7.56 21.11
CA LEU A 86 20.11 -8.79 20.38
C LEU A 86 21.14 -8.54 19.27
N SER A 87 21.17 -7.37 18.64
CA SER A 87 22.21 -7.05 17.65
C SER A 87 23.60 -6.99 18.30
N LEU A 88 23.74 -6.36 19.46
CA LEU A 88 25.00 -6.29 20.21
C LEU A 88 25.44 -7.68 20.70
N SER A 89 24.49 -8.46 21.25
CA SER A 89 24.73 -9.84 21.68
C SER A 89 25.17 -10.73 20.52
N SER A 90 24.57 -10.56 19.34
CA SER A 90 24.90 -11.32 18.13
C SER A 90 26.28 -10.95 17.57
N ILE A 91 26.68 -9.68 17.62
CA ILE A 91 28.04 -9.25 17.27
C ILE A 91 29.06 -9.88 18.23
N GLY A 92 28.79 -9.86 19.54
CA GLY A 92 29.63 -10.53 20.54
C GLY A 92 29.76 -12.03 20.28
N SER A 93 28.65 -12.68 19.93
CA SER A 93 28.62 -14.10 19.55
C SER A 93 29.46 -14.38 18.30
N ALA A 94 29.34 -13.54 17.25
CA ALA A 94 30.09 -13.69 16.01
C ALA A 94 31.61 -13.57 16.25
N ILE A 95 32.05 -12.62 17.09
CA ILE A 95 33.45 -12.48 17.49
C ILE A 95 33.90 -13.72 18.26
N GLY A 96 33.11 -14.18 19.24
CA GLY A 96 33.42 -15.36 20.05
C GLY A 96 33.55 -16.64 19.22
N VAL A 97 32.66 -16.84 18.25
CA VAL A 97 32.72 -17.96 17.29
C VAL A 97 33.96 -17.85 16.41
N THR A 98 34.28 -16.66 15.91
CA THR A 98 35.46 -16.46 15.05
C THR A 98 36.76 -16.82 15.78
N ILE A 99 36.91 -16.40 17.05
CA ILE A 99 38.07 -16.74 17.88
C ILE A 99 38.10 -18.26 18.16
N SER A 100 36.96 -18.84 18.54
CA SER A 100 36.87 -20.27 18.86
C SER A 100 37.15 -21.14 17.64
N ALA A 101 36.61 -20.79 16.47
CA ALA A 101 36.84 -21.47 15.21
C ALA A 101 38.33 -21.47 14.83
N ALA A 102 39.01 -20.33 14.98
CA ALA A 102 40.45 -20.23 14.70
C ALA A 102 41.29 -21.16 15.60
N ILE A 103 40.90 -21.33 16.86
CA ILE A 103 41.56 -22.25 17.80
C ILE A 103 41.30 -23.71 17.39
N PHE A 104 40.04 -24.07 17.07
CA PHE A 104 39.70 -25.44 16.68
C PHE A 104 40.38 -25.90 15.39
N ILE A 105 40.46 -25.03 14.39
CA ILE A 105 41.13 -25.35 13.12
C ILE A 105 42.61 -25.70 13.37
N ARG A 106 43.23 -25.13 14.40
CA ARG A 106 44.64 -25.42 14.75
C ARG A 106 44.80 -26.66 15.63
N GLN A 107 43.82 -26.95 16.49
CA GLN A 107 43.96 -27.98 17.52
C GLN A 107 43.38 -29.34 17.13
N THR A 108 42.38 -29.38 16.24
CA THR A 108 41.66 -30.63 15.93
C THR A 108 42.02 -31.13 14.53
N THR A 109 42.21 -32.44 14.41
CA THR A 109 42.31 -33.12 13.10
C THR A 109 40.95 -33.59 12.59
N GLU A 110 39.87 -33.38 13.36
CA GLU A 110 38.54 -33.82 13.01
C GLU A 110 37.90 -32.88 11.98
N SER A 111 37.61 -33.43 10.79
CA SER A 111 36.99 -32.70 9.69
C SER A 111 35.59 -32.18 10.03
N SER A 112 34.83 -32.88 10.88
CA SER A 112 33.47 -32.48 11.27
C SER A 112 33.45 -31.20 12.13
N VAL A 113 34.36 -31.08 13.10
CA VAL A 113 34.47 -29.87 13.94
C VAL A 113 34.90 -28.68 13.09
N THR A 114 35.83 -28.90 12.17
CA THR A 114 36.32 -27.88 11.23
C THR A 114 35.22 -27.42 10.26
N ALA A 115 34.47 -28.35 9.67
CA ALA A 115 33.39 -28.05 8.74
C ALA A 115 32.24 -27.26 9.41
N SER A 116 31.81 -27.69 10.60
CA SER A 116 30.77 -26.99 11.35
C SER A 116 31.21 -25.58 11.76
N SER A 117 32.47 -25.40 12.18
CA SER A 117 33.02 -24.08 12.52
C SER A 117 33.10 -23.15 11.31
N PHE A 118 33.46 -23.68 10.13
CA PHE A 118 33.55 -22.93 8.89
C PHE A 118 32.18 -22.46 8.38
N LEU A 119 31.11 -23.21 8.64
CA LEU A 119 29.74 -22.81 8.32
C LEU A 119 29.16 -21.83 9.34
N LEU A 120 29.43 -22.05 10.63
CA LEU A 120 28.90 -21.23 11.72
C LEU A 120 29.43 -19.79 11.68
N MET A 121 30.69 -19.59 11.32
CA MET A 121 31.30 -18.25 11.25
C MET A 121 30.58 -17.30 10.27
N PRO A 122 30.43 -17.61 8.97
CA PRO A 122 29.73 -16.71 8.04
C PRO A 122 28.24 -16.56 8.37
N THR A 123 27.56 -17.60 8.87
CA THR A 123 26.14 -17.47 9.22
C THR A 123 25.94 -16.52 10.39
N THR A 124 26.73 -16.64 11.46
CA THR A 124 26.63 -15.75 12.63
C THR A 124 26.96 -14.31 12.29
N TRP A 125 27.95 -14.06 11.43
CA TRP A 125 28.22 -12.72 10.92
C TRP A 125 27.04 -12.18 10.11
N LEU A 126 26.47 -12.99 9.21
CA LEU A 126 25.31 -12.59 8.42
C LEU A 126 24.09 -12.30 9.30
N THR A 127 23.82 -13.12 10.32
CA THR A 127 22.77 -12.89 11.32
C THR A 127 23.02 -11.58 12.06
N SER A 128 24.23 -11.35 12.56
CA SER A 128 24.58 -10.13 13.33
C SER A 128 24.42 -8.86 12.50
N LEU A 129 24.88 -8.85 11.25
CA LEU A 129 24.78 -7.71 10.35
C LEU A 129 23.33 -7.46 9.91
N THR A 130 22.58 -8.53 9.65
CA THR A 130 21.14 -8.42 9.31
C THR A 130 20.35 -7.86 10.50
N MET A 131 20.67 -8.31 11.72
CA MET A 131 20.02 -7.87 12.94
C MET A 131 20.32 -6.40 13.26
N LEU A 132 21.58 -6.00 13.07
CA LEU A 132 22.01 -4.61 13.19
C LEU A 132 21.34 -3.72 12.13
N GLY A 133 21.29 -4.17 10.88
CA GLY A 133 20.60 -3.48 9.79
C GLY A 133 19.11 -3.30 10.07
N TYR A 134 18.47 -4.34 10.61
CA TYR A 134 17.07 -4.27 11.04
C TYR A 134 16.86 -3.20 12.13
N PHE A 135 17.69 -3.20 13.18
CA PHE A 135 17.65 -2.20 14.23
C PHE A 135 17.81 -0.78 13.67
N PHE A 136 18.79 -0.54 12.80
CA PHE A 136 19.01 0.78 12.21
C PHE A 136 17.83 1.24 11.33
N ILE A 137 17.28 0.36 10.49
CA ILE A 137 16.13 0.69 9.64
C ILE A 137 14.94 1.08 10.52
N LEU A 138 14.64 0.30 11.57
CA LEU A 138 13.54 0.58 12.49
C LEU A 138 13.77 1.88 13.27
N PHE A 139 14.97 2.04 13.83
CA PHE A 139 15.34 3.20 14.65
C PHE A 139 15.34 4.50 13.85
N VAL A 140 15.99 4.53 12.69
CA VAL A 140 16.02 5.71 11.81
C VAL A 140 14.61 6.04 11.31
N SER A 141 13.82 5.03 10.95
CA SER A 141 12.43 5.26 10.53
C SER A 141 11.58 5.83 11.67
N ALA A 142 11.75 5.34 12.90
CA ALA A 142 11.06 5.87 14.07
C ALA A 142 11.47 7.31 14.37
N MET A 143 12.78 7.60 14.35
CA MET A 143 13.31 8.94 14.59
C MET A 143 12.84 9.96 13.54
N THR A 144 12.76 9.58 12.27
CA THR A 144 12.25 10.48 11.22
C THR A 144 10.76 10.79 11.36
N HIS A 145 9.98 9.90 12.00
CA HIS A 145 8.55 10.08 12.21
C HIS A 145 8.19 10.65 13.59
N ALA A 146 9.13 10.63 14.55
CA ALA A 146 8.91 11.11 15.91
C ALA A 146 8.50 12.60 15.98
N SER A 147 8.90 13.42 15.02
CA SER A 147 8.47 14.82 14.93
C SER A 147 7.02 15.00 14.48
N PHE A 148 6.41 14.00 13.85
CA PHE A 148 5.05 14.06 13.30
C PHE A 148 4.03 13.34 14.18
N GLU A 149 4.47 12.35 14.96
CA GLU A 149 3.61 11.59 15.88
C GLU A 149 4.26 11.49 17.26
N GLU A 150 3.79 12.29 18.23
CA GLU A 150 4.32 12.36 19.60
C GLU A 150 4.27 11.00 20.35
N GLU A 151 3.36 10.11 19.96
CA GLU A 151 3.15 8.79 20.56
C GLU A 151 3.71 7.63 19.71
N ILE A 152 4.67 7.89 18.79
CA ILE A 152 5.19 6.83 17.91
C ILE A 152 5.79 5.65 18.67
N TRP A 153 6.44 5.91 19.81
CA TRP A 153 7.16 4.92 20.60
C TRP A 153 6.26 3.90 21.29
N THR A 154 5.05 4.32 21.67
CA THR A 154 4.06 3.48 22.35
C THR A 154 3.13 2.76 21.37
N LYS A 155 2.99 3.29 20.15
CA LYS A 155 2.18 2.68 19.09
C LYS A 155 2.83 1.40 18.55
N PRO A 156 2.02 0.39 18.18
CA PRO A 156 2.52 -0.80 17.52
C PRO A 156 2.97 -0.47 16.09
N VAL A 157 4.01 -1.16 15.62
CA VAL A 157 4.65 -0.89 14.32
C VAL A 157 3.65 -0.93 13.16
N CYS A 158 2.63 -1.79 13.18
CA CYS A 158 1.62 -1.82 12.11
C CYS A 158 0.63 -0.66 12.11
N GLN A 159 0.46 0.06 13.22
CA GLN A 159 -0.46 1.21 13.31
C GLN A 159 0.20 2.53 12.88
N VAL A 160 1.52 2.61 12.92
CA VAL A 160 2.27 3.79 12.50
C VAL A 160 2.14 4.01 10.99
N LYS A 161 1.84 5.25 10.59
CA LYS A 161 1.69 5.64 9.19
C LYS A 161 3.05 5.97 8.55
N TRP A 162 3.87 4.93 8.37
CA TRP A 162 5.25 5.05 7.84
C TRP A 162 5.38 5.76 6.50
N PHE A 163 4.34 5.75 5.66
CA PHE A 163 4.31 6.48 4.41
C PHE A 163 2.96 7.15 4.30
N GLY A 164 2.97 8.48 4.13
CA GLY A 164 1.85 9.42 4.24
C GLY A 164 0.67 9.26 3.28
N TYR A 165 0.32 8.03 2.89
CA TYR A 165 -0.99 7.74 2.32
C TYR A 165 -2.02 7.79 3.43
N THR A 166 -2.49 8.99 3.73
CA THR A 166 -3.78 9.21 4.36
C THR A 166 -4.89 8.70 3.42
N ASN A 167 -5.02 7.37 3.32
CA ASN A 167 -6.34 6.77 3.14
C ASN A 167 -7.13 6.89 4.45
N SER A 168 -7.11 8.08 5.06
CA SER A 168 -8.30 8.57 5.73
C SER A 168 -9.35 8.65 4.62
N ARG A 169 -10.02 7.52 4.37
CA ARG A 169 -11.47 7.55 4.41
C ARG A 169 -11.75 8.37 5.65
N LEU A 170 -12.01 9.66 5.47
CA LEU A 170 -12.55 10.55 6.48
C LEU A 170 -13.54 9.67 7.22
N ARG A 171 -13.19 9.27 8.45
CA ARG A 171 -14.10 8.51 9.27
C ARG A 171 -15.32 9.40 9.29
N SER A 172 -16.46 8.94 8.79
CA SER A 172 -17.61 9.81 8.57
C SER A 172 -18.11 10.47 9.86
N SER A 173 -17.55 10.07 11.01
CA SER A 173 -17.68 10.73 12.31
C SER A 173 -16.87 12.03 12.48
N ASP A 174 -15.77 12.21 11.75
CA ASP A 174 -14.94 13.43 11.75
C ASP A 174 -15.33 14.39 10.63
N VAL A 175 -16.29 14.01 9.77
CA VAL A 175 -17.20 14.98 9.16
C VAL A 175 -18.08 15.44 10.30
N SER A 176 -17.52 16.31 11.14
CA SER A 176 -18.27 17.10 12.09
C SER A 176 -19.50 17.62 11.36
N ASN A 177 -20.68 17.36 11.93
CA ASN A 177 -21.87 18.14 11.59
C ASN A 177 -21.42 19.60 11.44
N PRO A 178 -21.74 20.26 10.32
CA PRO A 178 -21.27 21.62 10.05
C PRO A 178 -21.52 22.43 11.31
N ARG A 179 -20.43 22.84 11.96
CA ARG A 179 -20.49 23.69 13.14
C ARG A 179 -21.12 24.97 12.63
N GLU A 180 -22.39 25.20 12.96
CA GLU A 180 -23.10 26.43 12.64
C GLU A 180 -22.23 27.57 13.17
N LEU A 181 -21.48 28.24 12.28
CA LEU A 181 -20.71 29.42 12.66
C LEU A 181 -21.76 30.51 12.94
N PRO A 182 -21.93 30.95 14.19
CA PRO A 182 -22.88 32.01 14.49
C PRO A 182 -22.29 33.30 13.94
N GLY A 183 -22.79 33.76 12.79
CA GLY A 183 -22.39 35.03 12.17
C GLY A 183 -22.02 34.97 10.69
N LEU A 184 -21.94 33.78 10.07
CA LEU A 184 -21.70 33.65 8.62
C LEU A 184 -22.98 33.27 7.85
N GLU A 185 -24.14 33.77 8.30
CA GLU A 185 -25.44 33.37 7.76
C GLU A 185 -25.84 34.11 6.46
N ASN A 186 -25.07 35.14 6.09
CA ASN A 186 -25.43 36.03 4.98
C ASN A 186 -24.59 35.84 3.71
N ASP A 187 -23.62 34.92 3.71
CA ASP A 187 -22.83 34.67 2.50
C ASP A 187 -23.60 33.70 1.58
N SER A 188 -24.27 34.26 0.57
CA SER A 188 -25.15 33.53 -0.35
C SER A 188 -24.44 32.37 -1.07
N TRP A 189 -23.12 32.49 -1.23
CA TRP A 189 -22.26 31.46 -1.82
C TRP A 189 -22.09 30.22 -0.95
N ALA A 190 -22.03 30.37 0.38
CA ALA A 190 -21.94 29.24 1.29
C ALA A 190 -23.22 28.39 1.27
N ARG A 191 -24.40 29.05 1.22
CA ARG A 191 -25.70 28.38 1.06
C ARG A 191 -25.82 27.62 -0.26
N TYR A 192 -25.28 28.17 -1.35
CA TYR A 192 -25.34 27.51 -2.64
C TYR A 192 -24.50 26.22 -2.67
N LEU A 193 -23.29 26.25 -2.09
CA LEU A 193 -22.42 25.08 -2.01
C LEU A 193 -22.97 24.00 -1.08
N ASP A 194 -23.53 24.39 0.07
CA ASP A 194 -24.15 23.45 1.02
C ASP A 194 -25.43 22.82 0.43
N GLY A 195 -26.15 23.55 -0.43
CA GLY A 195 -27.27 23.01 -1.22
C GLY A 195 -26.84 21.94 -2.22
N ILE A 196 -25.67 22.05 -2.83
CA ILE A 196 -25.17 21.07 -3.80
C ILE A 196 -24.77 19.77 -3.09
N GLU A 197 -24.10 19.86 -1.94
CA GLU A 197 -23.64 18.68 -1.19
C GLU A 197 -24.79 17.97 -0.47
N SER A 198 -25.72 18.72 0.13
CA SER A 198 -26.89 18.16 0.81
C SER A 198 -27.94 17.59 -0.15
N SER A 199 -28.09 18.13 -1.36
CA SER A 199 -29.09 17.65 -2.32
C SER A 199 -28.84 16.23 -2.81
N GLY A 200 -27.59 15.78 -2.91
CA GLY A 200 -27.28 14.41 -3.33
C GLY A 200 -27.74 13.36 -2.31
N VAL A 201 -27.47 13.60 -1.03
CA VAL A 201 -27.76 12.64 0.06
C VAL A 201 -29.22 12.72 0.50
N ARG A 202 -29.80 13.93 0.59
CA ARG A 202 -31.22 14.10 0.93
C ARG A 202 -32.13 13.55 -0.17
N LYS A 203 -31.81 13.76 -1.45
CA LYS A 203 -32.64 13.26 -2.57
C LYS A 203 -32.59 11.72 -2.71
N ALA A 204 -31.54 11.08 -2.20
CA ALA A 204 -31.48 9.62 -2.09
C ALA A 204 -32.32 9.05 -0.92
N ARG A 205 -32.40 9.77 0.22
CA ARG A 205 -33.19 9.32 1.38
C ARG A 205 -34.67 9.71 1.29
N HIS A 206 -34.96 10.86 0.68
CA HIS A 206 -36.29 11.41 0.51
C HIS A 206 -36.43 11.80 -0.98
N PRO A 207 -36.87 10.86 -1.84
CA PRO A 207 -37.18 11.21 -3.21
C PRO A 207 -38.30 12.26 -3.17
N VAL A 208 -37.93 13.51 -3.44
CA VAL A 208 -38.90 14.59 -3.57
C VAL A 208 -39.91 14.15 -4.63
N PRO A 209 -41.21 14.07 -4.32
CA PRO A 209 -42.22 13.76 -5.32
C PRO A 209 -42.16 14.86 -6.37
N ASP A 210 -41.76 14.54 -7.61
CA ASP A 210 -41.63 15.51 -8.71
C ASP A 210 -42.93 16.33 -8.82
N PRO A 211 -42.94 17.61 -8.43
CA PRO A 211 -44.15 18.43 -8.51
C PRO A 211 -44.39 18.95 -9.94
N GLU A 212 -43.50 18.65 -10.89
CA GLU A 212 -43.56 19.11 -12.27
C GLU A 212 -43.75 17.97 -13.27
N LYS A 213 -44.79 17.16 -13.04
CA LYS A 213 -45.38 16.43 -14.17
C LYS A 213 -46.20 17.43 -14.98
N ALA A 214 -45.60 17.94 -16.06
CA ALA A 214 -46.30 18.75 -17.03
C ALA A 214 -47.56 18.00 -17.51
N PRO A 215 -48.77 18.58 -17.41
CA PRO A 215 -50.05 17.87 -17.56
C PRO A 215 -50.30 17.33 -18.98
N TRP A 216 -49.51 17.77 -19.95
CA TRP A 216 -49.58 17.33 -21.34
C TRP A 216 -48.61 16.17 -21.67
N ALA A 217 -47.71 15.81 -20.76
CA ALA A 217 -46.78 14.70 -20.98
C ALA A 217 -47.44 13.37 -20.60
N PRO A 218 -47.67 12.44 -21.55
CA PRO A 218 -48.26 11.15 -21.25
C PRO A 218 -47.41 10.43 -20.19
N THR A 219 -48.07 10.01 -19.13
CA THR A 219 -47.46 9.45 -17.94
C THR A 219 -46.65 8.19 -18.30
N HIS A 220 -45.33 8.24 -18.04
CA HIS A 220 -44.31 7.15 -18.09
C HIS A 220 -43.15 7.29 -19.09
N VAL A 221 -42.90 8.47 -19.67
CA VAL A 221 -41.67 8.68 -20.45
C VAL A 221 -40.56 9.23 -19.54
N ARG A 222 -39.64 8.37 -19.07
CA ARG A 222 -38.40 8.80 -18.39
C ARG A 222 -37.34 9.04 -19.46
N ARG A 223 -36.98 10.30 -19.72
CA ARG A 223 -35.86 10.66 -20.62
C ARG A 223 -34.62 9.80 -20.29
N GLY A 224 -34.20 8.95 -21.22
CA GLY A 224 -33.01 8.10 -21.10
C GLY A 224 -33.23 6.70 -20.49
N ARG A 225 -34.47 6.25 -20.26
CA ARG A 225 -34.77 4.89 -19.74
C ARG A 225 -35.75 4.09 -20.60
N ASP A 226 -35.96 4.53 -21.83
CA ASP A 226 -36.78 3.82 -22.81
C ASP A 226 -35.90 2.93 -23.70
N SER A 227 -36.52 1.87 -24.22
CA SER A 227 -35.88 0.96 -25.17
C SER A 227 -35.26 1.78 -26.32
N PRO A 228 -34.00 1.53 -26.72
CA PRO A 228 -33.19 0.34 -26.42
C PRO A 228 -32.29 0.42 -25.16
N PHE A 229 -32.31 1.52 -24.39
CA PHE A 229 -31.35 1.74 -23.28
C PHE A 229 -31.81 1.21 -21.92
N ARG A 230 -32.80 0.31 -21.87
CA ARG A 230 -33.21 -0.32 -20.61
C ARG A 230 -32.11 -1.29 -20.16
N SER A 231 -31.50 -0.99 -19.02
CA SER A 231 -30.66 -1.96 -18.32
C SER A 231 -31.50 -3.21 -18.01
N PRO A 232 -30.96 -4.42 -18.23
CA PRO A 232 -31.68 -5.66 -17.97
C PRO A 232 -32.12 -5.69 -16.51
N ILE A 233 -33.42 -5.87 -16.28
CA ILE A 233 -34.01 -5.97 -14.95
C ILE A 233 -33.43 -7.23 -14.29
N LYS A 234 -32.63 -7.04 -13.24
CA LYS A 234 -32.22 -8.11 -12.34
C LYS A 234 -33.47 -8.52 -11.56
N ARG A 235 -34.05 -9.68 -11.90
CA ARG A 235 -35.13 -10.29 -11.12
C ARG A 235 -34.54 -10.68 -9.75
N GLU A 236 -34.83 -9.87 -8.74
CA GLU A 236 -34.75 -10.29 -7.34
C GLU A 236 -36.10 -10.92 -7.04
N ASP A 237 -36.15 -12.26 -7.09
CA ASP A 237 -37.09 -13.14 -6.38
C ASP A 237 -36.95 -14.56 -6.95
N SER A 238 -36.03 -15.32 -6.37
CA SER A 238 -36.15 -16.78 -6.28
C SER A 238 -35.15 -17.27 -5.25
N ASP A 239 -35.63 -17.44 -4.03
CA ASP A 239 -35.01 -18.33 -3.05
C ASP A 239 -34.97 -19.75 -3.63
N ASN A 240 -33.82 -20.41 -3.45
CA ASN A 240 -33.57 -21.84 -3.62
C ASN A 240 -33.91 -22.48 -4.98
N SER A 241 -32.86 -22.69 -5.79
CA SER A 241 -32.58 -24.04 -6.31
C SER A 241 -31.18 -24.09 -6.92
N ASP A 242 -30.35 -24.97 -6.37
CA ASP A 242 -29.29 -25.64 -7.12
C ASP A 242 -29.87 -26.19 -8.42
N THR A 243 -29.29 -25.84 -9.57
CA THR A 243 -28.88 -26.75 -10.65
C THR A 243 -28.52 -25.98 -11.92
N SER A 244 -27.50 -26.53 -12.59
CA SER A 244 -27.10 -26.39 -13.98
C SER A 244 -28.14 -25.84 -14.98
N SER A 245 -27.63 -25.08 -15.97
CA SER A 245 -27.67 -25.45 -17.41
C SER A 245 -27.79 -24.21 -18.30
N ASP A 246 -26.88 -24.14 -19.26
CA ASP A 246 -27.06 -23.69 -20.64
C ASP A 246 -28.09 -22.61 -20.97
N SER A 247 -27.58 -21.48 -21.49
CA SER A 247 -28.28 -20.76 -22.54
C SER A 247 -27.29 -20.29 -23.60
N SER A 248 -27.22 -21.12 -24.64
CA SER A 248 -26.84 -20.84 -26.02
C SER A 248 -27.17 -19.42 -26.49
N PHE A 249 -26.15 -18.68 -26.93
CA PHE A 249 -26.32 -17.64 -27.93
C PHE A 249 -25.85 -18.16 -29.29
N SER A 250 -26.69 -17.87 -30.26
CA SER A 250 -26.73 -18.34 -31.64
C SER A 250 -25.44 -18.11 -32.42
N LEU A 251 -25.04 -19.14 -33.15
CA LEU A 251 -24.09 -19.11 -34.26
C LEU A 251 -24.57 -18.12 -35.33
N GLY A 252 -23.90 -16.98 -35.41
CA GLY A 252 -23.86 -16.13 -36.60
C GLY A 252 -22.40 -15.96 -36.99
N ALA A 253 -21.93 -16.78 -37.92
CA ALA A 253 -20.59 -16.69 -38.48
C ALA A 253 -20.39 -15.32 -39.14
N ARG A 254 -19.52 -14.49 -38.56
CA ARG A 254 -18.95 -13.34 -39.23
C ARG A 254 -17.47 -13.28 -38.88
N ASP A 255 -16.66 -13.48 -39.91
CA ASP A 255 -15.21 -13.28 -39.88
C ASP A 255 -14.89 -11.90 -39.29
N SER A 256 -14.30 -11.89 -38.09
CA SER A 256 -13.89 -10.68 -37.40
C SER A 256 -12.38 -10.69 -37.18
N ALA A 257 -11.74 -9.71 -37.83
CA ALA A 257 -10.39 -9.27 -37.55
C ALA A 257 -10.12 -9.10 -36.03
N PRO A 258 -8.87 -9.29 -35.56
CA PRO A 258 -8.53 -9.18 -34.15
C PRO A 258 -8.76 -7.74 -33.66
N LEU A 259 -9.81 -7.56 -32.86
CA LEU A 259 -10.03 -6.32 -32.13
C LEU A 259 -8.97 -6.17 -31.03
N PRO A 260 -8.49 -4.93 -30.77
CA PRO A 260 -7.54 -4.68 -29.69
C PRO A 260 -8.15 -5.07 -28.33
N PRO A 261 -7.34 -5.58 -27.39
CA PRO A 261 -7.81 -6.04 -26.09
C PRO A 261 -8.49 -4.89 -25.35
N LEU A 262 -9.76 -5.07 -24.99
CA LEU A 262 -10.49 -4.14 -24.15
C LEU A 262 -9.84 -4.05 -22.76
N PRO A 263 -9.83 -2.86 -22.14
CA PRO A 263 -9.23 -2.67 -20.83
C PRO A 263 -9.92 -3.56 -19.79
N LEU A 264 -9.08 -4.25 -19.00
CA LEU A 264 -9.46 -5.18 -17.96
C LEU A 264 -10.43 -4.51 -16.98
N ASN A 265 -11.70 -4.91 -17.00
CA ASN A 265 -12.70 -4.38 -16.10
C ASN A 265 -12.53 -5.07 -14.73
N VAL A 266 -11.72 -4.46 -13.85
CA VAL A 266 -11.50 -4.93 -12.48
C VAL A 266 -12.81 -4.78 -11.70
N GLN A 267 -13.57 -5.86 -11.58
CA GLN A 267 -14.70 -5.91 -10.66
C GLN A 267 -14.18 -5.86 -9.22
N VAL A 268 -14.41 -4.72 -8.56
CA VAL A 268 -14.19 -4.57 -7.12
C VAL A 268 -15.26 -5.38 -6.39
N LYS A 269 -14.92 -6.62 -6.01
CA LYS A 269 -15.77 -7.51 -5.23
C LYS A 269 -16.02 -6.89 -3.85
N GLY A 270 -17.23 -6.36 -3.61
CA GLY A 270 -17.71 -5.95 -2.29
C GLY A 270 -18.32 -4.55 -2.15
N GLY A 271 -18.39 -3.74 -3.20
CA GLY A 271 -19.06 -2.43 -3.15
C GLY A 271 -20.53 -2.52 -3.57
N LYS A 272 -21.47 -2.30 -2.65
CA LYS A 272 -22.87 -2.00 -3.01
C LYS A 272 -22.86 -0.85 -4.03
N SER A 273 -23.47 -1.05 -5.19
CA SER A 273 -23.53 -0.05 -6.26
C SER A 273 -24.34 1.15 -5.79
N VAL A 274 -23.65 2.18 -5.30
CA VAL A 274 -24.28 3.49 -5.09
C VAL A 274 -24.53 4.07 -6.48
N ALA A 275 -25.81 4.08 -6.87
CA ALA A 275 -26.28 4.70 -8.10
C ALA A 275 -25.98 6.20 -8.05
N GLY A 276 -24.98 6.62 -8.82
CA GLY A 276 -24.59 8.02 -8.90
C GLY A 276 -23.15 8.24 -9.37
N SER A 277 -22.76 7.64 -10.49
CA SER A 277 -21.53 8.04 -11.18
C SER A 277 -21.75 9.42 -11.82
N ARG A 278 -21.60 10.47 -11.02
CA ARG A 278 -21.14 11.76 -11.51
C ARG A 278 -19.65 11.79 -11.25
N PHE A 279 -18.89 11.34 -12.25
CA PHE A 279 -17.48 11.67 -12.40
C PHE A 279 -17.40 13.20 -12.53
N ILE A 280 -17.43 13.89 -11.40
CA ILE A 280 -16.88 15.25 -11.32
C ILE A 280 -15.39 14.99 -11.26
N GLU A 281 -14.72 15.09 -12.40
CA GLU A 281 -13.28 15.32 -12.46
C GLU A 281 -13.00 16.59 -11.66
N ARG A 282 -12.83 16.44 -10.34
CA ARG A 282 -12.16 17.45 -9.53
C ARG A 282 -10.72 17.42 -9.96
N PHE A 283 -10.41 18.18 -11.02
CA PHE A 283 -9.08 18.74 -11.28
C PHE A 283 -8.73 19.72 -10.16
N ARG A 284 -8.65 19.22 -8.92
CA ARG A 284 -8.05 19.95 -7.82
C ARG A 284 -6.71 19.31 -7.56
N GLU A 285 -5.69 20.12 -7.77
CA GLU A 285 -4.32 19.94 -7.31
C GLU A 285 -3.46 19.06 -8.23
N SER A 286 -3.36 19.47 -9.50
CA SER A 286 -2.04 19.50 -10.13
C SER A 286 -1.16 20.41 -9.28
N GLN A 287 -0.46 19.80 -8.33
CA GLN A 287 0.76 20.32 -7.75
C GLN A 287 1.55 21.01 -8.87
N THR A 288 1.73 22.31 -8.65
CA THR A 288 2.69 23.16 -9.33
C THR A 288 4.03 22.45 -9.45
N LEU A 289 4.26 21.78 -10.57
CA LEU A 289 5.60 21.66 -11.14
C LEU A 289 6.06 23.09 -11.37
N SER A 290 6.92 23.57 -10.48
CA SER A 290 7.60 24.85 -10.55
C SER A 290 8.35 24.94 -11.88
N ARG A 291 7.67 25.46 -12.90
CA ARG A 291 8.28 25.88 -14.15
C ARG A 291 9.22 27.04 -13.80
N PRO A 292 10.50 27.00 -14.21
CA PRO A 292 11.40 28.13 -14.00
C PRO A 292 10.77 29.37 -14.64
N THR A 293 10.77 30.46 -13.86
CA THR A 293 10.25 31.79 -14.19
C THR A 293 10.57 32.18 -15.63
N ARG A 294 9.59 31.99 -16.52
CA ARG A 294 9.56 32.69 -17.80
C ARG A 294 9.04 34.11 -17.54
N PRO A 295 9.59 35.13 -18.22
CA PRO A 295 9.12 36.49 -18.09
C PRO A 295 7.61 36.54 -18.36
N VAL A 296 6.90 37.25 -17.49
CA VAL A 296 5.48 37.57 -17.64
C VAL A 296 5.32 38.22 -19.00
N ILE A 297 4.67 37.50 -19.93
CA ILE A 297 4.20 38.10 -21.18
C ILE A 297 2.91 38.82 -20.77
N ASP A 298 3.00 40.13 -20.59
CA ASP A 298 1.84 41.00 -20.44
C ASP A 298 0.91 40.75 -21.62
N PHE A 299 -0.35 40.48 -21.32
CA PHE A 299 -1.38 40.46 -22.35
C PHE A 299 -1.44 41.86 -22.97
N PRO A 300 -1.45 41.99 -24.31
CA PRO A 300 -1.53 43.29 -24.94
C PRO A 300 -2.82 43.99 -24.50
N HIS A 301 -2.67 45.17 -23.91
CA HIS A 301 -3.79 45.99 -23.39
C HIS A 301 -4.68 46.58 -24.51
N GLU A 302 -4.39 46.29 -25.77
CA GLU A 302 -5.14 46.75 -26.93
C GLU A 302 -5.98 45.59 -27.50
N VAL A 303 -7.07 45.24 -26.82
CA VAL A 303 -8.18 44.51 -27.45
C VAL A 303 -9.29 45.53 -27.69
N ASP A 304 -9.16 46.26 -28.79
CA ASP A 304 -9.93 47.47 -29.09
C ASP A 304 -11.36 47.19 -29.61
N ASP A 305 -11.81 45.93 -29.62
CA ASP A 305 -13.18 45.55 -29.99
C ASP A 305 -13.48 44.09 -29.62
N HIS A 306 -14.39 43.86 -28.67
CA HIS A 306 -14.78 42.50 -28.25
C HIS A 306 -15.74 41.80 -29.22
N ASP A 307 -16.34 42.53 -30.17
CA ASP A 307 -17.27 41.99 -31.16
C ASP A 307 -16.60 41.61 -32.50
N LYS A 308 -15.28 41.80 -32.62
CA LYS A 308 -14.53 41.37 -33.80
C LYS A 308 -14.08 39.91 -33.67
N PRO A 309 -14.23 39.09 -34.74
CA PRO A 309 -13.74 37.72 -34.73
C PRO A 309 -12.22 37.69 -34.53
N ILE A 310 -11.76 36.78 -33.66
CA ILE A 310 -10.34 36.62 -33.31
C ILE A 310 -9.53 36.42 -34.61
N PRO A 311 -8.52 37.26 -34.89
CA PRO A 311 -7.73 37.13 -36.11
C PRO A 311 -7.00 35.79 -36.11
N LEU A 312 -7.26 34.99 -37.14
CA LEU A 312 -6.63 33.67 -37.30
C LEU A 312 -5.13 33.86 -37.52
N THR A 313 -4.31 33.29 -36.63
CA THR A 313 -2.86 33.28 -36.80
C THR A 313 -2.50 32.49 -38.06
N ARG A 314 -1.47 32.91 -38.80
CA ARG A 314 -1.06 32.37 -40.11
C ARG A 314 -0.81 30.84 -40.18
N LEU A 315 -0.86 30.14 -39.05
CA LEU A 315 -0.57 28.70 -38.93
C LEU A 315 -1.75 27.85 -38.43
N SER A 316 -2.95 28.41 -38.25
CA SER A 316 -4.13 27.62 -37.86
C SER A 316 -4.74 26.89 -39.08
N GLN A 317 -3.99 25.94 -39.64
CA GLN A 317 -4.54 24.99 -40.61
C GLN A 317 -5.05 23.76 -39.86
N TRP A 318 -6.30 23.39 -40.12
CA TRP A 318 -6.90 22.18 -39.57
C TRP A 318 -6.23 20.95 -40.20
N ILE A 319 -5.32 20.33 -39.47
CA ILE A 319 -4.74 19.04 -39.88
C ILE A 319 -5.75 17.95 -39.52
N ARG A 320 -6.22 17.21 -40.53
CA ARG A 320 -7.06 16.02 -40.29
C ARG A 320 -6.24 14.98 -39.51
N ALA A 321 -6.85 14.39 -38.49
CA ALA A 321 -6.20 13.42 -37.59
C ALA A 321 -5.55 12.23 -38.32
N ASP A 322 -6.02 11.92 -39.53
CA ASP A 322 -5.53 10.79 -40.32
C ASP A 322 -4.16 11.03 -40.96
N ALA A 323 -3.72 12.29 -41.08
CA ALA A 323 -2.45 12.65 -41.73
C ALA A 323 -1.20 12.23 -40.93
N ILE A 324 -1.35 11.98 -39.62
CA ILE A 324 -0.21 11.69 -38.72
C ILE A 324 0.21 10.20 -38.78
N LYS A 325 -0.66 9.29 -39.27
CA LYS A 325 -0.36 7.86 -39.33
C LYS A 325 0.73 7.46 -40.34
N ALA A 326 1.11 8.34 -41.27
CA ALA A 326 2.09 8.03 -42.31
C ALA A 326 3.56 8.08 -41.85
N PHE A 327 3.86 8.62 -40.65
CA PHE A 327 5.24 8.84 -40.21
C PHE A 327 5.81 7.81 -39.24
N SER A 328 5.03 6.83 -38.75
CA SER A 328 5.50 5.89 -37.71
C SER A 328 5.92 4.50 -38.21
N SER A 329 6.09 4.26 -39.52
CA SER A 329 6.39 2.93 -40.06
C SER A 329 7.76 2.80 -40.74
N ARG A 330 8.75 3.59 -40.34
CA ARG A 330 10.15 3.34 -40.70
C ARG A 330 11.03 3.46 -39.46
N HIS A 331 11.20 2.35 -38.75
CA HIS A 331 12.46 2.01 -38.07
C HIS A 331 12.54 0.51 -37.82
#